data_AF-A0A433K5S7-F1
#
_entry.id   AF-A0A433K5S7-F1
#
_cell.length_a   1.000
_cell.length_b   1.000
_cell.length_c   1.000
_cell.angle_alpha   90.00
_cell.angle_beta   90.00
_cell.angle_gamma   90.00
#
_symmetry.space_group_name_H-M   'P 1'
#
loop_
_entity.id
_entity.type
_entity.pdbx_description
1 polymer ?
#
loop_
_entity_poly.entity_id
_entity_poly.type
_entity_poly.pdbx_seq_one_letter_code
_entity_poly.pdbx_strand_id
1 'polypeptide(L)'
;MQKDFIINDPIHKLMLFRNDESRLVNSIISTPSFQRLRYIKQLGMSYLVYPGANHTRFSHCLGAAYIAKRVIEKLRADQDNDISEETKLYAISAGLLHDIGHGPFSHIFELDYDGFKFSHEEMGSLLAKRISKEVDEDFQEMILETATFLDKNNMKDNAKDKLSNEAKFVKTLISSQLDTDRMDYLLRDSHFCGVDYGEYDIKWLINGIKYCSKKNIVAINRKAIGVIEHYLIARRLMTNCVYKHKKVIAATHLLSTFLKVLHLNIEELMKMNKYSSLPIVQFFNVISKETQHSNIIDEFLSITDSDIDLIIKMIAIEKNKKINPSLKKLALNLLNRQIPKAYEIDFSRYTDANQIISEW
;
A
#
# COMPACT_ATOMS: atom_id res chain seq x y z
N MET A 1 11.79 -22.11 -25.40
CA MET A 1 10.86 -22.25 -24.25
C MET A 1 11.00 -21.01 -23.40
N GLN A 2 9.90 -20.33 -23.13
CA GLN A 2 9.88 -19.22 -22.19
C GLN A 2 10.12 -19.74 -20.77
N LYS A 3 10.92 -19.04 -19.98
CA LYS A 3 11.26 -19.46 -18.62
C LYS A 3 10.12 -19.10 -17.67
N ASP A 4 9.66 -20.07 -16.89
CA ASP A 4 8.71 -19.84 -15.80
C ASP A 4 9.29 -18.83 -14.80
N PHE A 5 8.45 -17.94 -14.28
CA PHE A 5 8.80 -17.09 -13.15
C PHE A 5 8.37 -17.79 -11.87
N ILE A 6 9.37 -18.08 -11.02
CA ILE A 6 9.19 -18.82 -9.78
C ILE A 6 9.82 -18.01 -8.65
N ILE A 7 9.05 -17.78 -7.59
CA ILE A 7 9.55 -17.09 -6.41
C ILE A 7 9.04 -17.78 -5.15
N ASN A 8 9.92 -17.89 -4.15
CA ASN A 8 9.57 -18.36 -2.82
C ASN A 8 9.01 -17.21 -2.00
N ASP A 9 7.89 -17.46 -1.34
CA ASP A 9 7.22 -16.54 -0.43
C ASP A 9 6.87 -17.28 0.88
N PRO A 10 7.07 -16.69 2.06
CA PRO A 10 6.81 -17.37 3.33
C PRO A 10 5.33 -17.72 3.53
N ILE A 11 4.42 -16.96 2.92
CA ILE A 11 2.96 -17.09 3.07
C ILE A 11 2.43 -18.12 2.08
N HIS A 12 2.67 -17.87 0.79
CA HIS A 12 2.11 -18.65 -0.32
C HIS A 12 3.00 -19.79 -0.78
N LYS A 13 4.19 -19.96 -0.17
CA LYS A 13 5.22 -20.94 -0.53
C LYS A 13 5.73 -20.69 -1.94
N LEU A 14 5.54 -21.63 -2.86
CA LEU A 14 6.05 -21.51 -4.22
C LEU A 14 5.03 -20.78 -5.09
N MET A 15 5.31 -19.52 -5.45
CA MET A 15 4.50 -18.77 -6.40
C MET A 15 5.06 -18.97 -7.81
N LEU A 16 4.24 -19.54 -8.69
CA LEU A 16 4.60 -19.91 -10.06
C LEU A 16 3.73 -19.14 -11.06
N PHE A 17 4.38 -18.50 -12.03
CA PHE A 17 3.75 -17.83 -13.17
C PHE A 17 4.35 -18.38 -14.47
N ARG A 18 3.49 -18.76 -15.43
CA ARG A 18 3.87 -19.48 -16.65
C ARG A 18 3.56 -18.66 -17.90
N ASN A 19 4.31 -18.89 -18.99
CA ASN A 19 4.05 -18.29 -20.31
C ASN A 19 3.88 -16.76 -20.21
N ASP A 20 2.79 -16.20 -20.74
CA ASP A 20 2.51 -14.76 -20.70
C ASP A 20 2.37 -14.19 -19.28
N GLU A 21 1.98 -15.01 -18.29
CA GLU A 21 2.01 -14.56 -16.89
C GLU A 21 3.44 -14.27 -16.44
N SER A 22 4.39 -15.12 -16.83
CA SER A 22 5.81 -14.93 -16.52
C SER A 22 6.34 -13.67 -17.21
N ARG A 23 5.97 -13.42 -18.46
CA ARG A 23 6.35 -12.21 -19.20
C ARG A 23 5.81 -10.96 -18.53
N LEU A 24 4.51 -10.94 -18.24
CA LEU A 24 3.83 -9.81 -17.61
C LEU A 24 4.41 -9.50 -16.23
N VAL A 25 4.59 -10.52 -15.39
CA VAL A 25 5.19 -10.34 -14.07
C VAL A 25 6.60 -9.78 -14.22
N ASN A 26 7.45 -10.39 -15.05
CA ASN A 26 8.83 -9.92 -15.24
C ASN A 26 8.89 -8.49 -15.80
N SER A 27 8.03 -8.13 -16.75
CA SER A 27 8.02 -6.78 -17.36
C SER A 27 7.65 -5.72 -16.33
N ILE A 28 6.64 -5.96 -15.49
CA ILE A 28 6.22 -5.03 -14.44
C ILE A 28 7.27 -4.97 -13.32
N ILE A 29 7.66 -6.11 -12.75
CA ILE A 29 8.52 -6.10 -11.55
C ILE A 29 9.92 -5.57 -11.85
N SER A 30 10.40 -5.67 -13.09
CA SER A 30 11.73 -5.18 -13.46
C SER A 30 11.81 -3.65 -13.58
N THR A 31 10.66 -2.97 -13.58
CA THR A 31 10.63 -1.50 -13.63
C THR A 31 11.18 -0.87 -12.34
N PRO A 32 11.87 0.28 -12.42
CA PRO A 32 12.32 1.01 -11.24
C PRO A 32 11.17 1.38 -10.30
N SER A 33 10.02 1.76 -10.88
CA SER A 33 8.79 2.11 -10.16
C SER A 33 8.32 0.97 -9.25
N PHE A 34 8.36 -0.28 -9.72
CA PHE A 34 7.96 -1.43 -8.92
C PHE A 34 9.07 -1.87 -7.94
N GLN A 35 10.33 -1.85 -8.35
CA GLN A 35 11.47 -2.22 -7.48
C GLN A 35 11.57 -1.34 -6.24
N ARG A 36 11.17 -0.06 -6.34
CA ARG A 36 11.07 0.87 -5.20
C ARG A 36 10.28 0.30 -4.03
N LEU A 37 9.23 -0.49 -4.27
CA LEU A 37 8.39 -1.09 -3.22
C LEU A 37 9.15 -2.03 -2.28
N ARG A 38 10.37 -2.46 -2.62
CA ARG A 38 11.25 -3.21 -1.73
C ARG A 38 11.72 -2.40 -0.52
N TYR A 39 11.67 -1.08 -0.62
CA TYR A 39 12.18 -0.15 0.39
C TYR A 39 11.04 0.57 1.12
N ILE A 40 9.81 0.05 1.00
CA ILE A 40 8.62 0.60 1.66
C ILE A 40 7.95 -0.52 2.44
N LYS A 41 7.91 -0.37 3.77
CA LYS A 41 7.26 -1.35 4.66
C LYS A 41 5.75 -1.33 4.46
N GLN A 42 5.16 -2.52 4.48
CA GLN A 42 3.70 -2.69 4.38
C GLN A 42 2.97 -2.02 5.55
N LEU A 43 3.44 -2.26 6.78
CA LEU A 43 2.77 -1.84 8.01
C LEU A 43 3.32 -0.55 8.63
N GLY A 44 4.03 0.26 7.85
CA GLY A 44 4.56 1.56 8.29
C GLY A 44 5.31 1.46 9.63
N MET A 45 4.82 2.17 10.66
CA MET A 45 5.46 2.24 11.98
C MET A 45 5.19 1.03 12.89
N SER A 46 4.49 0.00 12.41
CA SER A 46 4.12 -1.17 13.23
C SER A 46 5.32 -1.96 13.72
N TYR A 47 6.46 -1.91 13.02
CA TYR A 47 7.71 -2.56 13.45
C TYR A 47 8.21 -2.10 14.82
N LEU A 48 7.82 -0.90 15.28
CA LEU A 48 8.14 -0.42 16.62
C LEU A 48 7.38 -1.16 17.72
N VAL A 49 6.28 -1.84 17.40
CA VAL A 49 5.50 -2.65 18.34
C VAL A 49 5.70 -4.14 18.07
N TYR A 50 5.73 -4.51 16.80
CA TYR A 50 5.90 -5.87 16.29
C TYR A 50 7.24 -5.97 15.55
N PRO A 51 8.35 -6.32 16.22
CA PRO A 51 9.69 -6.23 15.62
C PRO A 51 9.89 -7.04 14.34
N GLY A 52 9.04 -8.06 14.09
CA GLY A 52 9.06 -8.85 12.85
C GLY A 52 8.37 -8.19 11.64
N ALA A 53 7.56 -7.14 11.85
CA ALA A 53 6.76 -6.47 10.82
C ALA A 53 7.59 -5.57 9.88
N ASN A 54 8.58 -6.16 9.21
CA ASN A 54 9.49 -5.50 8.26
C ASN A 54 9.23 -5.91 6.81
N HIS A 55 8.18 -6.70 6.54
CA HIS A 55 7.79 -7.05 5.18
C HIS A 55 7.38 -5.82 4.37
N THR A 56 7.54 -5.94 3.06
CA THR A 56 7.52 -4.81 2.15
C THR A 56 6.32 -4.89 1.22
N ARG A 57 5.91 -3.73 0.69
CA ARG A 57 4.85 -3.63 -0.32
C ARG A 57 5.15 -4.48 -1.55
N PHE A 58 6.43 -4.63 -1.90
CA PHE A 58 6.85 -5.52 -2.99
C PHE A 58 6.37 -6.97 -2.78
N SER A 59 6.57 -7.51 -1.57
CA SER A 59 6.16 -8.88 -1.25
C SER A 59 4.63 -9.03 -1.22
N HIS A 60 3.94 -8.01 -0.75
CA HIS A 60 2.48 -7.95 -0.71
C HIS A 60 1.87 -7.91 -2.12
N CYS A 61 2.30 -6.99 -2.99
CA CYS A 61 1.85 -6.88 -4.38
C CYS A 61 2.03 -8.19 -5.15
N LEU A 62 3.17 -8.88 -4.97
CA LEU A 62 3.39 -10.21 -5.57
C LEU A 62 2.42 -11.27 -5.02
N GLY A 63 2.19 -11.28 -3.72
CA GLY A 63 1.25 -12.20 -3.09
C GLY A 63 -0.20 -11.96 -3.53
N ALA A 64 -0.65 -10.70 -3.57
CA ALA A 64 -1.96 -10.30 -4.08
C ALA A 64 -2.14 -10.73 -5.54
N ALA A 65 -1.14 -10.49 -6.40
CA ALA A 65 -1.16 -10.95 -7.79
C ALA A 65 -1.25 -12.47 -7.92
N TYR A 66 -0.53 -13.21 -7.07
CA TYR A 66 -0.59 -14.68 -7.04
C TYR A 66 -1.97 -15.19 -6.59
N ILE A 67 -2.58 -14.58 -5.58
CA ILE A 67 -3.95 -14.91 -5.15
C ILE A 67 -4.94 -14.60 -6.27
N ALA A 68 -4.82 -13.42 -6.90
CA ALA A 68 -5.68 -13.01 -8.01
C ALA A 68 -5.63 -14.01 -9.17
N LYS A 69 -4.43 -14.45 -9.57
CA LYS A 69 -4.24 -15.56 -10.52
C LYS A 69 -5.03 -16.80 -10.10
N ARG A 70 -4.85 -17.27 -8.85
CA ARG A 70 -5.48 -18.50 -8.36
C ARG A 70 -7.01 -18.41 -8.30
N VAL A 71 -7.55 -17.24 -7.97
CA VAL A 71 -9.00 -17.00 -8.01
C VAL A 71 -9.52 -17.12 -9.44
N ILE A 72 -8.86 -16.48 -10.41
CA ILE A 72 -9.28 -16.58 -11.82
C ILE A 72 -9.16 -18.02 -12.34
N GLU A 73 -8.06 -18.74 -12.04
CA GLU A 73 -7.92 -20.16 -12.41
C GLU A 73 -9.05 -21.01 -11.83
N LYS A 74 -9.42 -20.79 -10.56
CA LYS A 74 -10.52 -21.52 -9.93
C LYS A 74 -11.86 -21.19 -10.59
N LEU A 75 -12.12 -19.93 -10.89
CA LEU A 75 -13.37 -19.53 -11.53
C LEU A 75 -13.46 -20.15 -12.92
N ARG A 76 -12.42 -20.06 -13.74
CA ARG A 76 -12.38 -20.65 -15.09
C ARG A 76 -12.56 -22.16 -15.12
N ALA A 77 -12.17 -22.86 -14.05
CA ALA A 77 -12.41 -24.28 -13.92
C ALA A 77 -13.89 -24.65 -13.64
N ASP A 78 -14.74 -23.69 -13.26
CA ASP A 78 -16.19 -23.89 -13.15
C ASP A 78 -16.84 -23.80 -14.54
N GLN A 79 -17.70 -24.77 -14.89
CA GLN A 79 -18.19 -25.00 -16.26
C GLN A 79 -19.16 -23.93 -16.84
N ASP A 80 -19.45 -22.83 -16.12
CA ASP A 80 -20.51 -21.85 -16.46
C ASP A 80 -20.04 -20.38 -16.43
N ASN A 81 -18.82 -20.07 -16.89
CA ASN A 81 -18.40 -18.67 -17.01
C ASN A 81 -17.53 -18.36 -18.23
N ASP A 82 -17.70 -17.15 -18.75
CA ASP A 82 -16.98 -16.60 -19.90
C ASP A 82 -15.66 -15.91 -19.49
N ILE A 83 -15.00 -16.37 -18.42
CA ILE A 83 -13.76 -15.74 -17.95
C ILE A 83 -12.60 -16.14 -18.86
N SER A 84 -12.05 -15.16 -19.57
CA SER A 84 -10.97 -15.34 -20.54
C SER A 84 -9.60 -15.58 -19.87
N GLU A 85 -8.63 -16.12 -20.63
CA GLU A 85 -7.21 -16.09 -20.24
C GLU A 85 -6.73 -14.65 -20.00
N GLU A 86 -7.20 -13.71 -20.82
CA GLU A 86 -6.90 -12.29 -20.70
C GLU A 86 -7.34 -11.72 -19.34
N THR A 87 -8.52 -12.11 -18.83
CA THR A 87 -8.97 -11.71 -17.48
C THR A 87 -7.95 -12.09 -16.39
N LYS A 88 -7.24 -13.21 -16.56
CA LYS A 88 -6.19 -13.63 -15.62
C LYS A 88 -4.99 -12.70 -15.67
N LEU A 89 -4.57 -12.27 -16.86
CA LEU A 89 -3.48 -11.31 -17.03
C LEU A 89 -3.85 -9.95 -16.44
N TYR A 90 -5.08 -9.48 -16.66
CA TYR A 90 -5.61 -8.28 -16.00
C TYR A 90 -5.58 -8.40 -14.47
N ALA A 91 -6.01 -9.53 -13.93
CA ALA A 91 -6.02 -9.78 -12.49
C ALA A 91 -4.59 -9.77 -11.89
N ILE A 92 -3.62 -10.36 -12.60
CA ILE A 92 -2.21 -10.33 -12.20
C ILE A 92 -1.66 -8.90 -12.25
N SER A 93 -1.87 -8.18 -13.36
CA SER A 93 -1.45 -6.78 -13.53
C SER A 93 -2.00 -5.90 -12.40
N ALA A 94 -3.30 -6.01 -12.13
CA ALA A 94 -3.97 -5.22 -11.11
C ALA A 94 -3.49 -5.59 -9.70
N GLY A 95 -3.30 -6.87 -9.40
CA GLY A 95 -2.74 -7.32 -8.12
C GLY A 95 -1.32 -6.80 -7.89
N LEU A 96 -0.48 -6.75 -8.93
CA LEU A 96 0.85 -6.15 -8.85
C LEU A 96 0.76 -4.64 -8.59
N LEU A 97 -0.04 -3.92 -9.38
CA LEU A 97 0.01 -2.46 -9.44
C LEU A 97 -0.84 -1.73 -8.40
N HIS A 98 -1.76 -2.41 -7.69
CA HIS A 98 -2.74 -1.73 -6.83
C HIS A 98 -2.16 -0.79 -5.77
N ASP A 99 -1.01 -1.16 -5.22
CA ASP A 99 -0.34 -0.44 -4.12
C ASP A 99 0.93 0.32 -4.57
N ILE A 100 1.18 0.44 -5.89
CA ILE A 100 2.42 1.03 -6.41
C ILE A 100 2.59 2.52 -6.07
N GLY A 101 1.48 3.23 -5.86
CA GLY A 101 1.48 4.65 -5.54
C GLY A 101 1.76 5.00 -4.09
N HIS A 102 2.00 4.01 -3.21
CA HIS A 102 2.30 4.29 -1.82
C HIS A 102 3.67 4.95 -1.61
N GLY A 103 3.67 6.01 -0.80
CA GLY A 103 4.88 6.69 -0.33
C GLY A 103 5.55 5.98 0.84
N PRO A 104 6.69 6.53 1.32
CA PRO A 104 7.35 6.08 2.53
C PRO A 104 6.39 6.03 3.71
N PHE A 105 6.44 4.94 4.48
CA PHE A 105 5.52 4.68 5.60
C PHE A 105 4.03 4.78 5.24
N SER A 106 3.67 4.45 4.00
CA SER A 106 2.28 4.21 3.57
C SER A 106 1.38 5.44 3.69
N HIS A 107 0.22 5.33 4.34
CA HIS A 107 -0.76 6.41 4.50
C HIS A 107 -0.24 7.63 5.28
N ILE A 108 0.89 7.52 5.99
CA ILE A 108 1.52 8.66 6.67
C ILE A 108 1.89 9.76 5.66
N PHE A 109 2.11 9.39 4.39
CA PHE A 109 2.47 10.34 3.35
C PHE A 109 1.26 11.07 2.74
N GLU A 110 0.04 10.64 3.00
CA GLU A 110 -1.22 11.23 2.49
C GLU A 110 -1.72 12.40 3.36
N LEU A 111 -0.80 13.07 4.03
CA LEU A 111 -1.12 14.28 4.78
C LEU A 111 -1.37 15.44 3.82
N ASP A 112 -2.08 16.44 4.34
CA ASP A 112 -2.14 17.75 3.73
C ASP A 112 -0.86 18.52 4.07
N TYR A 113 -0.13 18.93 3.04
CA TYR A 113 1.07 19.76 3.10
C TYR A 113 0.76 21.12 2.45
N ASP A 114 0.19 22.02 3.24
CA ASP A 114 -0.14 23.40 2.85
C ASP A 114 -0.96 23.51 1.55
N GLY A 115 -2.01 22.68 1.42
CA GLY A 115 -2.92 22.67 0.28
C GLY A 115 -2.59 21.62 -0.76
N PHE A 116 -1.41 20.96 -0.67
CA PHE A 116 -1.11 19.77 -1.45
C PHE A 116 -1.52 18.51 -0.67
N LYS A 117 -2.59 17.85 -1.12
CA LYS A 117 -3.06 16.58 -0.56
C LYS A 117 -2.57 15.42 -1.40
N PHE A 118 -1.57 14.70 -0.91
CA PHE A 118 -1.06 13.51 -1.60
C PHE A 118 -2.10 12.38 -1.61
N SER A 119 -2.15 11.61 -2.70
CA SER A 119 -3.05 10.49 -2.90
C SER A 119 -2.26 9.33 -3.51
N HIS A 120 -2.18 8.21 -2.80
CA HIS A 120 -1.52 7.02 -3.30
C HIS A 120 -2.27 6.42 -4.50
N GLU A 121 -3.59 6.59 -4.59
CA GLU A 121 -4.39 6.09 -5.71
C GLU A 121 -4.10 6.86 -7.00
N GLU A 122 -4.03 8.20 -6.91
CA GLU A 122 -3.70 9.07 -8.05
C GLU A 122 -2.26 8.82 -8.51
N MET A 123 -1.31 8.77 -7.56
CA MET A 123 0.08 8.44 -7.86
C MET A 123 0.20 7.02 -8.44
N GLY A 124 -0.58 6.07 -7.95
CA GLY A 124 -0.62 4.70 -8.47
C GLY A 124 -1.06 4.66 -9.93
N SER A 125 -2.08 5.42 -10.30
CA SER A 125 -2.51 5.56 -11.71
C SER A 125 -1.43 6.20 -12.58
N LEU A 126 -0.77 7.26 -12.09
CA LEU A 126 0.32 7.91 -12.82
C LEU A 126 1.52 6.97 -13.05
N LEU A 127 1.91 6.20 -12.02
CA LEU A 127 3.00 5.24 -12.12
C LEU A 127 2.64 4.05 -13.01
N ALA A 128 1.41 3.55 -12.96
CA ALA A 128 0.96 2.51 -13.87
C ALA A 128 0.98 2.98 -15.33
N LYS A 129 0.58 4.23 -15.63
CA LYS A 129 0.72 4.85 -16.97
C LYS A 129 2.19 5.04 -17.41
N ARG A 130 3.11 5.20 -16.46
CA ARG A 130 4.55 5.24 -16.75
C ARG A 130 5.05 3.83 -17.09
N ILE A 131 4.71 2.85 -16.27
CA ILE A 131 5.06 1.43 -16.48
C ILE A 131 4.50 0.93 -17.82
N SER A 132 3.31 1.34 -18.23
CA SER A 132 2.74 0.94 -19.51
C SER A 132 3.61 1.33 -20.71
N LYS A 133 4.55 2.27 -20.56
CA LYS A 133 5.52 2.68 -21.61
C LYS A 133 6.86 1.94 -21.51
N GLU A 134 7.10 1.24 -20.41
CA GLU A 134 8.35 0.52 -20.10
C GLU A 134 8.23 -1.00 -20.31
N VAL A 135 7.00 -1.53 -20.45
CA VAL A 135 6.73 -2.95 -20.66
C VAL A 135 6.65 -3.33 -22.15
N ASP A 136 6.67 -4.65 -22.42
CA ASP A 136 6.37 -5.24 -23.73
C ASP A 136 5.10 -4.64 -24.36
N GLU A 137 5.13 -4.40 -25.68
CA GLU A 137 4.02 -3.82 -26.45
C GLU A 137 2.69 -4.56 -26.24
N ASP A 138 2.75 -5.89 -26.13
CA ASP A 138 1.60 -6.77 -25.90
C ASP A 138 0.79 -6.46 -24.63
N PHE A 139 1.39 -5.79 -23.63
CA PHE A 139 0.76 -5.52 -22.33
C PHE A 139 0.41 -4.04 -22.11
N GLN A 140 0.79 -3.14 -23.01
CA GLN A 140 0.67 -1.70 -22.77
C GLN A 140 -0.77 -1.24 -22.58
N GLU A 141 -1.68 -1.70 -23.44
CA GLU A 141 -3.11 -1.36 -23.37
C GLU A 141 -3.76 -1.87 -22.07
N MET A 142 -3.52 -3.13 -21.72
CA MET A 142 -4.00 -3.72 -20.47
C MET A 142 -3.49 -2.98 -19.22
N ILE A 143 -2.22 -2.58 -19.18
CA ILE A 143 -1.68 -1.81 -18.05
C ILE A 143 -2.28 -0.40 -18.02
N LEU A 144 -2.53 0.22 -19.18
CA LEU A 144 -3.19 1.52 -19.24
C LEU A 144 -4.65 1.46 -18.74
N GLU A 145 -5.39 0.40 -19.07
CA GLU A 145 -6.71 0.14 -18.51
C GLU A 145 -6.62 -0.11 -17.00
N THR A 146 -5.62 -0.90 -16.55
CA THR A 146 -5.35 -1.12 -15.12
C THR A 146 -5.16 0.21 -14.40
N ALA A 147 -4.31 1.08 -14.93
CA ALA A 147 -4.04 2.41 -14.40
C ALA A 147 -5.31 3.26 -14.26
N THR A 148 -6.28 3.08 -15.15
CA THR A 148 -7.53 3.85 -15.15
C THR A 148 -8.40 3.52 -13.95
N PHE A 149 -8.37 2.28 -13.44
CA PHE A 149 -9.19 1.90 -12.28
C PHE A 149 -8.47 1.88 -10.92
N LEU A 150 -7.17 2.14 -10.90
CA LEU A 150 -6.43 2.38 -9.65
C LEU A 150 -6.84 3.69 -8.98
N ASP A 151 -7.12 4.73 -9.76
CA ASP A 151 -7.57 6.02 -9.24
C ASP A 151 -9.08 6.02 -9.01
N LYS A 152 -9.51 5.97 -7.73
CA LYS A 152 -10.93 5.99 -7.41
C LYS A 152 -11.56 7.38 -7.55
N ASN A 153 -10.76 8.45 -7.58
CA ASN A 153 -11.22 9.84 -7.68
C ASN A 153 -11.43 10.29 -9.13
N ASN A 154 -10.63 9.78 -10.08
CA ASN A 154 -10.80 10.07 -11.52
C ASN A 154 -11.90 9.23 -12.21
N MET A 155 -12.63 8.42 -11.45
CA MET A 155 -13.82 7.69 -11.91
C MET A 155 -15.05 8.59 -12.05
N LYS A 156 -14.94 9.68 -12.81
CA LYS A 156 -16.13 10.32 -13.40
C LYS A 156 -16.85 9.27 -14.24
N ASP A 157 -18.19 9.24 -14.22
CA ASP A 157 -18.98 8.14 -14.80
C ASP A 157 -18.60 7.80 -16.26
N ASN A 158 -18.15 8.78 -17.04
CA ASN A 158 -17.69 8.61 -18.42
C ASN A 158 -16.43 7.73 -18.60
N ALA A 159 -15.59 7.55 -17.57
CA ALA A 159 -14.40 6.69 -17.64
C ALA A 159 -14.73 5.21 -17.39
N LYS A 160 -15.81 4.92 -16.64
CA LYS A 160 -16.26 3.54 -16.38
C LYS A 160 -16.78 2.86 -17.64
N ASP A 161 -17.40 3.61 -18.54
CA ASP A 161 -17.95 3.08 -19.79
C ASP A 161 -16.87 2.62 -20.77
N LYS A 162 -15.66 3.19 -20.66
CA LYS A 162 -14.51 2.86 -21.53
C LYS A 162 -13.73 1.61 -21.11
N LEU A 163 -13.97 1.09 -19.90
CA LEU A 163 -13.29 -0.12 -19.44
C LEU A 163 -13.87 -1.37 -20.11
N SER A 164 -12.98 -2.28 -20.51
CA SER A 164 -13.33 -3.66 -20.88
C SER A 164 -14.14 -4.36 -19.78
N ASN A 165 -14.86 -5.42 -20.14
CA ASN A 165 -15.65 -6.19 -19.16
C ASN A 165 -14.73 -6.90 -18.16
N GLU A 166 -13.57 -7.31 -18.64
CA GLU A 166 -12.45 -7.89 -17.90
C GLU A 166 -11.95 -6.92 -16.84
N ALA A 167 -11.62 -5.68 -17.22
CA ALA A 167 -11.17 -4.65 -16.29
C ALA A 167 -12.23 -4.31 -15.23
N LYS A 168 -13.51 -4.25 -15.62
CA LYS A 168 -14.63 -4.02 -14.69
C LYS A 168 -14.74 -5.14 -13.66
N PHE A 169 -14.65 -6.40 -14.10
CA PHE A 169 -14.69 -7.55 -13.21
C PHE A 169 -13.49 -7.56 -12.26
N VAL A 170 -12.27 -7.42 -12.81
CA VAL A 170 -11.01 -7.44 -12.05
C VAL A 170 -10.97 -6.33 -11.01
N LYS A 171 -11.49 -5.14 -11.30
CA LYS A 171 -11.62 -4.07 -10.31
C LYS A 171 -12.34 -4.54 -9.03
N THR A 172 -13.40 -5.34 -9.17
CA THR A 172 -14.14 -5.89 -8.02
C THR A 172 -13.35 -6.97 -7.26
N LEU A 173 -12.46 -7.69 -7.96
CA LEU A 173 -11.60 -8.71 -7.38
C LEU A 173 -10.43 -8.11 -6.58
N ILE A 174 -9.96 -6.92 -6.97
CA ILE A 174 -8.86 -6.20 -6.29
C ILE A 174 -9.38 -5.25 -5.21
N SER A 175 -10.59 -4.70 -5.36
CA SER A 175 -11.16 -3.75 -4.40
C SER A 175 -12.62 -4.08 -4.08
N SER A 176 -12.84 -4.89 -3.05
CA SER A 176 -14.17 -5.25 -2.51
C SER A 176 -14.07 -5.86 -1.10
N GLN A 177 -15.18 -6.08 -0.39
CA GLN A 177 -15.11 -6.69 0.96
C GLN A 177 -14.39 -8.06 0.98
N LEU A 178 -14.34 -8.73 -0.16
CA LEU A 178 -13.63 -9.98 -0.39
C LEU A 178 -12.69 -9.82 -1.60
N ASP A 179 -11.61 -9.08 -1.42
CA ASP A 179 -10.61 -8.85 -2.46
C ASP A 179 -9.28 -9.55 -2.17
N THR A 180 -8.49 -9.67 -3.22
CA THR A 180 -7.19 -10.37 -3.20
C THR A 180 -6.12 -9.61 -2.42
N ASP A 181 -6.24 -8.28 -2.33
CA ASP A 181 -5.46 -7.40 -1.45
C ASP A 181 -5.61 -7.87 0.02
N ARG A 182 -6.84 -7.87 0.55
CA ARG A 182 -7.14 -8.32 1.92
C ARG A 182 -6.76 -9.77 2.15
N MET A 183 -6.93 -10.60 1.12
CA MET A 183 -6.57 -12.01 1.23
C MET A 183 -5.08 -12.23 1.43
N ASP A 184 -4.22 -11.39 0.84
CA ASP A 184 -2.77 -11.47 1.07
C ASP A 184 -2.41 -10.83 2.41
N TYR A 185 -2.78 -9.57 2.62
CA TYR A 185 -2.21 -8.83 3.75
C TYR A 185 -2.63 -9.44 5.09
N LEU A 186 -3.84 -9.99 5.24
CA LEU A 186 -4.26 -10.53 6.53
C LEU A 186 -3.34 -11.68 6.97
N LEU A 187 -3.07 -12.62 6.06
CA LEU A 187 -2.16 -13.73 6.32
C LEU A 187 -0.72 -13.26 6.49
N ARG A 188 -0.27 -12.37 5.60
CA ARG A 188 1.10 -11.84 5.61
C ARG A 188 1.40 -11.05 6.87
N ASP A 189 0.54 -10.11 7.21
CA ASP A 189 0.67 -9.26 8.39
C ASP A 189 0.62 -10.09 9.66
N SER A 190 -0.27 -11.09 9.74
CA SER A 190 -0.34 -12.02 10.88
C SER A 190 1.00 -12.72 11.07
N HIS A 191 1.52 -13.31 10.00
CA HIS A 191 2.79 -14.04 10.01
C HIS A 191 3.97 -13.17 10.46
N PHE A 192 4.15 -12.00 9.84
CA PHE A 192 5.28 -11.12 10.16
C PHE A 192 5.12 -10.37 11.49
N CYS A 193 3.90 -10.14 11.96
CA CYS A 193 3.68 -9.63 13.31
C CYS A 193 3.88 -10.70 14.39
N GLY A 194 3.92 -12.00 14.02
CA GLY A 194 4.01 -13.11 14.96
C GLY A 194 2.74 -13.28 15.80
N VAL A 195 1.59 -13.07 15.17
CA VAL A 195 0.27 -13.25 15.78
C VAL A 195 -0.56 -14.20 14.93
N ASP A 196 -1.50 -14.92 15.55
CA ASP A 196 -2.37 -15.87 14.84
C ASP A 196 -3.74 -15.24 14.50
N TYR A 197 -3.92 -13.95 14.79
CA TYR A 197 -5.18 -13.24 14.65
C TYR A 197 -5.68 -13.14 13.21
N GLY A 198 -4.79 -13.15 12.22
CA GLY A 198 -5.10 -12.98 10.81
C GLY A 198 -5.18 -14.28 10.02
N GLU A 199 -5.01 -15.43 10.67
CA GLU A 199 -5.03 -16.73 10.00
C GLU A 199 -6.45 -17.15 9.60
N TYR A 200 -6.59 -17.72 8.40
CA TYR A 200 -7.79 -18.42 7.94
C TYR A 200 -7.43 -19.32 6.74
N ASP A 201 -8.32 -20.25 6.38
CA ASP A 201 -8.08 -21.17 5.27
C ASP A 201 -8.32 -20.51 3.91
N ILE A 202 -7.30 -19.84 3.38
CA ILE A 202 -7.36 -19.23 2.05
C ILE A 202 -7.62 -20.24 0.92
N LYS A 203 -7.19 -21.51 1.06
CA LYS A 203 -7.40 -22.52 0.01
C LYS A 203 -8.89 -22.88 -0.07
N TRP A 204 -9.53 -23.06 1.08
CA TRP A 204 -10.98 -23.30 1.15
C TRP A 204 -11.78 -22.09 0.70
N LEU A 205 -11.33 -20.87 1.07
CA LEU A 205 -11.94 -19.63 0.62
C LEU A 205 -11.93 -19.51 -0.91
N ILE A 206 -10.77 -19.67 -1.54
CA ILE A 206 -10.64 -19.61 -3.00
C ILE A 206 -11.51 -20.67 -3.66
N ASN A 207 -11.52 -21.90 -3.15
CA ASN A 207 -12.37 -22.96 -3.70
C ASN A 207 -13.88 -22.67 -3.57
N GLY A 208 -14.27 -21.89 -2.55
CA GLY A 208 -15.64 -21.45 -2.31
C GLY A 208 -16.10 -20.27 -3.18
N ILE A 209 -15.18 -19.56 -3.83
CA ILE A 209 -15.49 -18.42 -4.70
C ILE A 209 -16.21 -18.89 -5.97
N LYS A 210 -17.23 -18.12 -6.38
CA LYS A 210 -18.04 -18.31 -7.58
C LYS A 210 -18.21 -16.98 -8.32
N TYR A 211 -18.40 -17.05 -9.62
CA TYR A 211 -18.71 -15.87 -10.43
C TYR A 211 -20.22 -15.71 -10.59
N CYS A 212 -20.73 -14.50 -10.37
CA CYS A 212 -22.13 -14.15 -10.61
C CYS A 212 -22.25 -13.30 -11.87
N SER A 213 -22.46 -13.94 -13.03
CA SER A 213 -22.53 -13.28 -14.33
C SER A 213 -23.57 -12.16 -14.40
N LYS A 214 -24.76 -12.36 -13.79
CA LYS A 214 -25.84 -11.35 -13.76
C LYS A 214 -25.44 -10.02 -13.13
N LYS A 215 -24.49 -10.03 -12.20
CA LYS A 215 -24.03 -8.84 -11.46
C LYS A 215 -22.58 -8.47 -11.77
N ASN A 216 -21.87 -9.30 -12.55
CA ASN A 216 -20.45 -9.20 -12.80
C ASN A 216 -19.61 -9.04 -11.51
N ILE A 217 -19.86 -9.90 -10.51
CA ILE A 217 -19.18 -9.88 -9.21
C ILE A 217 -18.77 -11.28 -8.75
N VAL A 218 -17.85 -11.31 -7.79
CA VAL A 218 -17.52 -12.50 -7.00
C VAL A 218 -18.62 -12.77 -5.97
N ALA A 219 -19.01 -14.04 -5.86
CA ALA A 219 -19.94 -14.58 -4.87
C ALA A 219 -19.30 -15.76 -4.12
N ILE A 220 -19.92 -16.20 -3.03
CA ILE A 220 -19.44 -17.33 -2.23
C ILE A 220 -20.47 -18.45 -2.22
N ASN A 221 -20.01 -19.68 -2.44
CA ASN A 221 -20.78 -20.89 -2.23
C ASN A 221 -21.17 -21.03 -0.75
N ARG A 222 -22.41 -21.42 -0.46
CA ARG A 222 -22.89 -21.68 0.91
C ARG A 222 -21.99 -22.62 1.72
N LYS A 223 -21.33 -23.59 1.07
CA LYS A 223 -20.38 -24.50 1.74
C LYS A 223 -19.13 -23.81 2.31
N ALA A 224 -18.83 -22.59 1.88
CA ALA A 224 -17.70 -21.79 2.32
C ALA A 224 -18.09 -20.65 3.28
N ILE A 225 -19.32 -20.66 3.85
CA ILE A 225 -19.73 -19.66 4.83
C ILE A 225 -18.80 -19.65 6.05
N GLY A 226 -18.47 -20.82 6.61
CA GLY A 226 -17.63 -20.90 7.80
C GLY A 226 -16.22 -20.29 7.63
N VAL A 227 -15.62 -20.41 6.43
CA VAL A 227 -14.31 -19.77 6.17
C VAL A 227 -14.43 -18.26 5.98
N ILE A 228 -15.55 -17.78 5.44
CA ILE A 228 -15.82 -16.34 5.38
C ILE A 228 -16.01 -15.76 6.78
N GLU A 229 -16.74 -16.45 7.66
CA GLU A 229 -16.87 -16.03 9.06
C GLU A 229 -15.50 -15.96 9.75
N HIS A 230 -14.65 -16.96 9.54
CA HIS A 230 -13.29 -16.94 10.06
C HIS A 230 -12.47 -15.77 9.49
N TYR A 231 -12.50 -15.52 8.17
CA TYR A 231 -11.86 -14.37 7.53
C TYR A 231 -12.35 -13.03 8.12
N LEU A 232 -13.64 -12.87 8.38
CA LEU A 232 -14.21 -11.65 8.97
C LEU A 232 -13.76 -11.45 10.43
N ILE A 233 -13.70 -12.53 11.21
CA ILE A 233 -13.14 -12.52 12.57
C ILE A 233 -11.67 -12.13 12.51
N ALA A 234 -10.91 -12.75 11.61
CA ALA A 234 -9.48 -12.51 11.45
C ALA A 234 -9.20 -11.03 11.12
N ARG A 235 -9.96 -10.48 10.18
CA ARG A 235 -9.92 -9.05 9.83
C ARG A 235 -10.23 -8.15 11.03
N ARG A 236 -11.24 -8.48 11.83
CA ARG A 236 -11.61 -7.71 13.03
C ARG A 236 -10.48 -7.74 14.07
N LEU A 237 -9.91 -8.92 14.32
CA LEU A 237 -8.83 -9.08 15.29
C LEU A 237 -7.57 -8.35 14.83
N MET A 238 -7.13 -8.53 13.58
CA MET A 238 -5.99 -7.79 13.00
C MET A 238 -6.19 -6.28 13.09
N THR A 239 -7.40 -5.80 12.81
CA THR A 239 -7.73 -4.38 12.93
C THR A 239 -7.52 -3.87 14.36
N ASN A 240 -8.05 -4.56 15.35
CA ASN A 240 -8.02 -4.08 16.73
C ASN A 240 -6.65 -4.30 17.40
N CYS A 241 -6.02 -5.44 17.14
CA CYS A 241 -4.81 -5.85 17.83
C CYS A 241 -3.56 -5.31 17.15
N VAL A 242 -3.53 -5.20 15.82
CA VAL A 242 -2.33 -4.77 15.06
C VAL A 242 -2.49 -3.36 14.55
N TYR A 243 -3.43 -3.13 13.62
CA TYR A 243 -3.52 -1.87 12.89
C TYR A 243 -3.90 -0.68 13.78
N LYS A 244 -4.82 -0.89 14.73
CA LYS A 244 -5.26 0.11 15.71
C LYS A 244 -4.55 0.01 17.06
N HIS A 245 -3.44 -0.73 17.14
CA HIS A 245 -2.69 -0.80 18.38
C HIS A 245 -2.24 0.61 18.82
N LYS A 246 -2.59 1.03 20.03
CA LYS A 246 -2.38 2.40 20.52
C LYS A 246 -0.96 2.96 20.33
N LYS A 247 0.07 2.12 20.51
CA LYS A 247 1.48 2.53 20.29
C LYS A 247 1.83 2.68 18.81
N VAL A 248 1.19 1.92 17.91
CA VAL A 248 1.35 2.07 16.46
C VAL A 248 0.73 3.42 16.06
N ILE A 249 -0.50 3.70 16.50
CA ILE A 249 -1.16 4.99 16.26
C ILE A 249 -0.31 6.15 16.78
N ALA A 250 0.21 6.07 18.00
CA ALA A 250 1.06 7.11 18.58
C ALA A 250 2.36 7.32 17.80
N ALA A 251 3.00 6.24 17.34
CA ALA A 251 4.21 6.32 16.52
C ALA A 251 3.94 6.90 15.13
N THR A 252 2.84 6.49 14.49
CA THR A 252 2.34 7.07 13.23
C THR A 252 2.12 8.57 13.39
N HIS A 253 1.44 9.00 14.46
CA HIS A 253 1.21 10.42 14.73
C HIS A 253 2.50 11.21 14.98
N LEU A 254 3.47 10.61 15.68
CA LEU A 254 4.80 11.22 15.90
C LEU A 254 5.52 11.45 14.56
N LEU A 255 5.51 10.46 13.66
CA LEU A 255 6.13 10.59 12.33
C LEU A 255 5.37 11.59 11.45
N SER A 256 4.03 11.55 11.43
CA SER A 256 3.22 12.53 10.70
C SER A 256 3.52 13.96 11.15
N THR A 257 3.66 14.19 12.46
CA THR A 257 4.00 15.50 13.02
C THR A 257 5.43 15.90 12.62
N PHE A 258 6.37 14.96 12.65
CA PHE A 258 7.73 15.21 12.14
C PHE A 258 7.74 15.65 10.67
N LEU A 259 7.03 14.95 9.78
CA LEU A 259 6.97 15.29 8.35
C LEU A 259 6.33 16.65 8.11
N LYS A 260 5.26 17.00 8.84
CA LYS A 260 4.64 18.33 8.76
C LYS A 260 5.60 19.43 9.19
N VAL A 261 6.25 19.27 10.34
CA VAL A 261 7.23 20.26 10.82
C VAL A 261 8.44 20.31 9.88
N LEU A 262 8.85 19.19 9.29
CA LEU A 262 9.91 19.14 8.29
C LEU A 262 9.54 19.98 7.06
N HIS A 263 8.33 19.80 6.52
CA HIS A 263 7.81 20.57 5.39
C HIS A 263 7.79 22.08 5.69
N LEU A 264 7.29 22.48 6.87
CA LEU A 264 7.25 23.89 7.28
C LEU A 264 8.65 24.55 7.40
N ASN A 265 9.72 23.76 7.55
CA ASN A 265 11.09 24.26 7.65
C ASN A 265 11.91 24.01 6.38
N ILE A 266 11.24 23.72 5.24
CA ILE A 266 11.94 23.31 4.03
C ILE A 266 12.86 24.38 3.44
N GLU A 267 12.45 25.66 3.48
CA GLU A 267 13.27 26.76 2.99
C GLU A 267 14.58 26.93 3.77
N GLU A 268 14.55 26.67 5.07
CA GLU A 268 15.74 26.72 5.91
C GLU A 268 16.69 25.57 5.56
N LEU A 269 16.15 24.36 5.42
CA LEU A 269 16.93 23.17 5.06
C LEU A 269 17.54 23.28 3.67
N MET A 270 16.84 23.90 2.72
CA MET A 270 17.36 24.18 1.36
C MET A 270 18.56 25.13 1.36
N LYS A 271 18.67 26.04 2.34
CA LYS A 271 19.83 26.94 2.50
C LYS A 271 21.06 26.23 3.11
N MET A 272 20.90 25.01 3.61
CA MET A 272 21.97 24.23 4.23
C MET A 272 22.48 23.15 3.26
N ASN A 273 23.70 23.31 2.74
CA ASN A 273 24.32 22.39 1.77
C ASN A 273 24.27 20.89 2.16
N LYS A 274 24.26 20.59 3.46
CA LYS A 274 24.19 19.22 3.98
C LYS A 274 22.83 18.55 3.75
N TYR A 275 21.75 19.32 3.71
CA TYR A 275 20.37 18.81 3.60
C TYR A 275 19.75 19.05 2.23
N SER A 276 20.18 20.10 1.53
CA SER A 276 19.57 20.53 0.27
C SER A 276 19.56 19.44 -0.80
N SER A 277 20.54 18.54 -0.85
CA SER A 277 20.60 17.45 -1.84
C SER A 277 19.82 16.18 -1.46
N LEU A 278 19.21 16.12 -0.27
CA LEU A 278 18.48 14.92 0.17
C LEU A 278 17.18 14.75 -0.63
N PRO A 279 16.85 13.53 -1.12
CA PRO A 279 15.64 13.27 -1.91
C PRO A 279 14.35 13.78 -1.25
N ILE A 280 14.17 13.54 0.04
CA ILE A 280 12.99 13.99 0.78
C ILE A 280 12.90 15.53 0.90
N VAL A 281 14.04 16.22 0.96
CA VAL A 281 14.10 17.69 1.00
C VAL A 281 13.75 18.25 -0.38
N GLN A 282 14.28 17.65 -1.44
CA GLN A 282 13.93 18.03 -2.81
C GLN A 282 12.44 17.81 -3.09
N PHE A 283 11.91 16.64 -2.70
CA PHE A 283 10.49 16.33 -2.78
C PHE A 283 9.64 17.41 -2.09
N PHE A 284 9.92 17.73 -0.82
CA PHE A 284 9.13 18.73 -0.10
C PHE A 284 9.27 20.13 -0.70
N ASN A 285 10.44 20.49 -1.24
CA ASN A 285 10.66 21.77 -1.91
C ASN A 285 9.89 21.89 -3.23
N VAL A 286 9.66 20.78 -3.94
CA VAL A 286 8.84 20.76 -5.15
C VAL A 286 7.35 20.84 -4.79
N ILE A 287 6.85 20.05 -3.82
CA ILE A 287 5.42 20.12 -3.47
C ILE A 287 5.01 21.47 -2.86
N SER A 288 5.92 22.23 -2.27
CA SER A 288 5.64 23.62 -1.82
C SER A 288 5.35 24.58 -2.97
N LYS A 289 5.67 24.21 -4.22
CA LYS A 289 5.52 25.04 -5.43
C LYS A 289 4.54 24.44 -6.44
N GLU A 290 4.28 23.14 -6.33
CA GLU A 290 3.44 22.39 -7.24
C GLU A 290 2.08 22.05 -6.63
N THR A 291 1.08 21.91 -7.49
CA THR A 291 -0.29 21.56 -7.08
C THR A 291 -0.79 20.25 -7.69
N GLN A 292 -0.03 19.65 -8.61
CA GLN A 292 -0.43 18.47 -9.38
C GLN A 292 0.55 17.32 -9.20
N HIS A 293 0.04 16.11 -8.98
CA HIS A 293 0.85 14.91 -8.78
C HIS A 293 1.67 14.52 -10.01
N SER A 294 1.24 14.89 -11.22
CA SER A 294 1.96 14.63 -12.46
C SER A 294 3.33 15.29 -12.51
N ASN A 295 3.53 16.38 -11.76
CA ASN A 295 4.76 17.17 -11.80
C ASN A 295 5.80 16.71 -10.77
N ILE A 296 5.47 15.70 -9.95
CA ILE A 296 6.31 15.25 -8.82
C ILE A 296 6.70 13.77 -8.92
N ILE A 297 6.45 13.12 -10.05
CA ILE A 297 6.63 11.68 -10.21
C ILE A 297 8.09 11.28 -9.97
N ASP A 298 9.05 12.01 -10.52
CA ASP A 298 10.46 11.68 -10.41
C ASP A 298 10.99 11.88 -8.97
N GLU A 299 10.60 12.98 -8.33
CA GLU A 299 10.89 13.22 -6.91
C GLU A 299 10.25 12.16 -6.02
N PHE A 300 9.00 11.77 -6.30
CA PHE A 300 8.30 10.72 -5.57
C PHE A 300 9.00 9.35 -5.70
N LEU A 301 9.48 9.01 -6.90
CA LEU A 301 10.22 7.77 -7.14
C LEU A 301 11.57 7.76 -6.42
N SER A 302 12.14 8.93 -6.13
CA SER A 302 13.41 9.06 -5.42
C SER A 302 13.33 8.84 -3.91
N ILE A 303 12.13 8.80 -3.32
CA ILE A 303 11.93 8.69 -1.86
C ILE A 303 11.42 7.32 -1.42
N THR A 304 11.98 6.80 -0.33
CA THR A 304 11.66 5.53 0.33
C THR A 304 11.67 5.68 1.86
N ASP A 305 11.38 4.61 2.62
CA ASP A 305 11.50 4.65 4.09
C ASP A 305 12.92 5.04 4.53
N SER A 306 13.94 4.65 3.75
CA SER A 306 15.35 4.91 4.06
C SER A 306 15.69 6.39 4.06
N ASP A 307 15.08 7.17 3.15
CA ASP A 307 15.30 8.62 3.04
C ASP A 307 14.74 9.37 4.25
N ILE A 308 13.60 8.89 4.75
CA ILE A 308 12.97 9.40 5.98
C ILE A 308 13.84 9.04 7.21
N ASP A 309 14.30 7.79 7.31
CA ASP A 309 15.17 7.35 8.39
C ASP A 309 16.50 8.12 8.40
N LEU A 310 17.07 8.40 7.22
CA LEU A 310 18.30 9.18 7.06
C LEU A 310 18.13 10.61 7.57
N ILE A 311 17.07 11.32 7.13
CA ILE A 311 16.88 12.71 7.56
C ILE A 311 16.57 12.80 9.07
N ILE A 312 15.80 11.86 9.62
CA ILE A 312 15.57 11.75 11.07
C ILE A 312 16.91 11.64 11.79
N LYS A 313 17.79 10.71 11.36
CA LYS A 313 19.11 10.53 11.96
C LYS A 313 19.95 11.80 11.87
N MET A 314 20.03 12.42 10.70
CA MET A 314 20.85 13.61 10.46
C MET A 314 20.41 14.80 11.33
N ILE A 315 19.10 15.03 11.43
CA ILE A 315 18.52 16.11 12.26
C ILE A 315 18.73 15.81 13.75
N ALA A 316 18.51 14.56 14.19
CA ALA A 316 18.63 14.19 15.60
C ALA A 316 20.05 14.43 16.15
N ILE A 317 21.08 14.12 15.37
CA ILE A 317 22.50 14.28 15.76
C ILE A 317 23.07 15.68 15.47
N GLU A 318 22.28 16.57 14.86
CA GLU A 318 22.76 17.89 14.44
C GLU A 318 23.17 18.72 15.67
N LYS A 319 24.41 19.24 15.67
CA LYS A 319 24.93 20.08 16.76
C LYS A 319 24.62 21.56 16.51
N ASN A 320 24.37 21.94 15.27
CA ASN A 320 24.05 23.31 14.91
C ASN A 320 22.73 23.77 15.57
N LYS A 321 22.77 24.91 16.26
CA LYS A 321 21.60 25.52 16.92
C LYS A 321 20.61 26.16 15.94
N LYS A 322 20.93 26.23 14.64
CA LYS A 322 20.03 26.78 13.62
C LYS A 322 18.78 25.93 13.39
N ILE A 323 18.89 24.59 13.46
CA ILE A 323 17.73 23.72 13.25
C ILE A 323 16.63 23.99 14.29
N ASN A 324 15.40 24.10 13.78
CA ASN A 324 14.19 24.23 14.57
C ASN A 324 14.17 23.24 15.77
N PRO A 325 14.08 23.74 17.03
CA PRO A 325 14.13 22.89 18.23
C PRO A 325 13.05 21.81 18.27
N SER A 326 11.85 22.10 17.77
CA SER A 326 10.74 21.15 17.72
C SER A 326 11.03 20.03 16.72
N LEU A 327 11.54 20.37 15.54
CA LEU A 327 11.94 19.38 14.53
C LEU A 327 13.03 18.44 15.07
N LYS A 328 14.04 18.99 15.75
CA LYS A 328 15.10 18.20 16.39
C LYS A 328 14.58 17.29 17.50
N LYS A 329 13.67 17.79 18.35
CA LYS A 329 13.04 16.99 19.41
C LYS A 329 12.25 15.81 18.83
N LEU A 330 11.45 16.04 17.79
CA LEU A 330 10.69 15.00 17.11
C LEU A 330 11.61 13.93 16.50
N ALA A 331 12.69 14.36 15.84
CA ALA A 331 13.69 13.45 15.28
C ALA A 331 14.36 12.58 16.37
N LEU A 332 14.75 13.17 17.50
CA LEU A 332 15.31 12.44 18.64
C LEU A 332 14.31 11.43 19.22
N ASN A 333 13.03 11.81 19.29
CA ASN A 333 11.99 10.91 19.80
C ASN A 333 11.78 9.71 18.86
N LEU A 334 11.77 9.93 17.54
CA LEU A 334 11.66 8.87 16.55
C LEU A 334 12.88 7.94 16.61
N LEU A 335 14.10 8.52 16.59
CA LEU A 335 15.35 7.78 16.60
C LEU A 335 15.51 6.88 17.84
N ASN A 336 15.12 7.37 19.01
CA ASN A 336 15.25 6.66 20.29
C ASN A 336 13.97 5.94 20.73
N ARG A 337 12.97 5.85 19.84
CA ARG A 337 11.67 5.23 20.13
C ARG A 337 10.99 5.79 21.40
N GLN A 338 11.11 7.10 21.64
CA GLN A 338 10.38 7.83 22.67
C GLN A 338 8.97 8.18 22.16
N ILE A 339 8.13 7.16 22.07
CA ILE A 339 6.76 7.28 21.56
C ILE A 339 5.87 7.96 22.62
N PRO A 340 5.00 8.92 22.25
CA PRO A 340 4.04 9.52 23.16
C PRO A 340 3.15 8.47 23.83
N LYS A 341 2.70 8.75 25.06
CA LYS A 341 1.64 7.97 25.67
C LYS A 341 0.35 8.20 24.90
N ALA A 342 -0.40 7.13 24.66
CA ALA A 342 -1.72 7.19 24.04
C ALA A 342 -2.73 6.60 25.02
N TYR A 343 -3.81 7.34 25.22
CA TYR A 343 -4.92 7.00 26.10
C TYR A 343 -6.17 6.84 25.25
N GLU A 344 -6.97 5.82 25.58
CA GLU A 344 -8.28 5.64 24.98
C GLU A 344 -9.27 6.42 25.83
N ILE A 345 -10.03 7.31 25.18
CA ILE A 345 -10.96 8.21 25.85
C ILE A 345 -12.37 7.76 25.48
N ASP A 346 -13.18 7.52 26.50
CA ASP A 346 -14.61 7.28 26.35
C ASP A 346 -15.31 8.64 26.24
N PHE A 347 -15.60 9.08 25.01
CA PHE A 347 -16.28 10.35 24.74
C PHE A 347 -17.68 10.44 25.33
N SER A 348 -18.27 9.34 25.80
CA SER A 348 -19.53 9.42 26.57
C SER A 348 -19.35 10.06 27.96
N ARG A 349 -18.11 10.16 28.45
CA ARG A 349 -17.77 10.69 29.79
C ARG A 349 -17.22 12.11 29.77
N TYR A 350 -16.93 12.67 28.60
CA TYR A 350 -16.23 13.94 28.46
C TYR A 350 -16.94 14.84 27.46
N THR A 351 -17.17 16.11 27.81
CA THR A 351 -17.86 17.06 26.92
C THR A 351 -16.90 17.84 26.02
N ASP A 352 -15.63 17.98 26.42
CA ASP A 352 -14.61 18.64 25.62
C ASP A 352 -13.17 18.15 25.92
N ALA A 353 -12.22 18.57 25.09
CA ALA A 353 -10.81 18.20 25.21
C ALA A 353 -10.10 18.79 26.44
N ASN A 354 -10.56 19.93 26.96
CA ASN A 354 -9.93 20.60 28.10
C ASN A 354 -10.20 19.83 29.40
N GLN A 355 -11.40 19.26 29.53
CA GLN A 355 -11.77 18.41 30.67
C GLN A 355 -10.85 17.17 30.78
N ILE A 356 -10.50 16.58 29.64
CA ILE A 356 -9.58 15.45 29.56
C ILE A 356 -8.17 15.87 29.97
N ILE A 357 -7.70 17.03 29.52
CA ILE A 357 -6.36 17.55 29.84
C ILE A 357 -6.23 17.92 31.32
N SER A 358 -7.30 18.36 31.97
CA SER A 358 -7.27 18.74 33.39
C SER A 358 -7.25 17.54 34.36
N GLU A 359 -7.75 16.39 33.93
CA GLU A 359 -7.84 15.18 34.77
C GLU A 359 -6.57 14.32 34.76
N TRP A 360 -5.62 14.60 33.87
CA TRP A 360 -4.43 13.78 33.59
C TRP A 360 -3.15 14.60 33.59
#